data_AF-A0A1Q7HZN8-F1
#
_entry.id   AF-A0A1Q7HZN8-F1
#
_cell.length_a   1.000
_cell.length_b   1.000
_cell.length_c   1.000
_cell.angle_alpha   90.00
_cell.angle_beta   90.00
_cell.angle_gamma   90.00
#
_symmetry.space_group_name_H-M   'P 1'
#
loop_
_entity.id
_entity.type
_entity.pdbx_description
1 polymer ?
#
loop_
_entity_poly.entity_id
_entity_poly.type
_entity_poly.pdbx_seq_one_letter_code
_entity_poly.pdbx_strand_id
1 'polypeptide(L)'
;MRDLEALAATLERTVADAMRGSGVPGVAVAVVDSELDLVQCFGVADVERRDAVDADTLFQCGSVTKTLTATLLQQLVEAPRR
;
A
#
# COMPACT_ATOMS: atom_id res chain seq x y z
N MET A 1 -0.40 12.13 -17.74
CA MET A 1 -1.81 11.69 -17.79
C MET A 1 -1.96 10.34 -18.48
N ARG A 2 -1.67 10.20 -19.78
CA ARG A 2 -1.78 8.91 -20.51
C ARG A 2 -0.96 7.77 -19.91
N ASP A 3 0.22 8.05 -19.37
CA ASP A 3 1.08 7.01 -18.76
C ASP A 3 0.51 6.48 -17.44
N LEU A 4 -0.18 7.35 -16.68
CA LEU A 4 -0.80 6.97 -15.41
C LEU A 4 -2.06 6.12 -15.62
N GLU A 5 -2.86 6.44 -16.63
CA GLU A 5 -4.01 5.61 -17.04
C GLU A 5 -3.57 4.22 -17.50
N ALA A 6 -2.51 4.15 -18.30
CA ALA A 6 -1.93 2.87 -18.75
C ALA A 6 -1.35 2.06 -17.57
N LEU A 7 -0.70 2.73 -16.61
CA LEU A 7 -0.24 2.11 -15.37
C LEU A 7 -1.42 1.60 -14.53
N ALA A 8 -2.47 2.41 -14.36
CA ALA A 8 -3.64 2.05 -13.58
C ALA A 8 -4.30 0.77 -14.13
N ALA A 9 -4.54 0.72 -15.45
CA ALA A 9 -5.10 -0.46 -16.11
C ALA A 9 -4.18 -1.68 -15.99
N THR A 10 -2.86 -1.48 -15.96
CA THR A 10 -1.90 -2.58 -15.76
C THR A 10 -1.97 -3.11 -14.33
N LEU A 11 -1.99 -2.22 -13.34
CA LEU A 11 -2.16 -2.57 -11.93
C LEU A 11 -3.48 -3.30 -11.68
N GLU A 12 -4.58 -2.86 -12.27
CA GLU A 12 -5.88 -3.52 -12.15
C GLU A 12 -5.81 -4.99 -12.58
N ARG A 13 -5.23 -5.27 -13.76
CA ARG A 13 -5.06 -6.65 -14.24
C ARG A 13 -4.13 -7.46 -13.34
N THR A 14 -2.96 -6.92 -13.01
CA THR A 14 -1.95 -7.64 -12.22
C THR A 14 -2.43 -7.94 -10.80
N VAL A 15 -3.08 -6.99 -10.14
CA VAL A 15 -3.63 -7.18 -8.79
C VAL A 15 -4.79 -8.17 -8.83
N ALA A 16 -5.70 -8.08 -9.81
CA ALA A 16 -6.81 -9.02 -9.95
C ALA A 16 -6.32 -10.47 -10.19
N ASP A 17 -5.25 -10.66 -10.98
CA ASP A 17 -4.62 -11.97 -11.17
C ASP A 17 -3.97 -12.48 -9.86
N ALA A 18 -3.23 -11.62 -9.16
CA ALA A 18 -2.56 -11.97 -7.91
C ALA A 18 -3.54 -12.31 -6.78
N MET A 19 -4.63 -11.56 -6.64
CA MET A 19 -5.69 -11.84 -5.66
C MET A 19 -6.35 -13.19 -5.95
N ARG A 20 -6.68 -13.47 -7.22
CA ARG A 20 -7.23 -14.77 -7.63
C ARG A 20 -6.28 -15.93 -7.34
N GLY A 21 -4.98 -15.76 -7.58
CA GLY A 21 -3.98 -16.81 -7.36
C GLY A 21 -3.67 -17.09 -5.89
N SER A 22 -3.84 -16.09 -5.01
CA SER A 22 -3.46 -16.18 -3.59
C SER A 22 -4.65 -16.32 -2.63
N GLY A 23 -5.87 -16.02 -3.07
CA GLY A 23 -7.05 -15.94 -2.21
C GLY A 23 -7.08 -14.72 -1.29
N VAL A 24 -6.23 -13.71 -1.53
CA VAL A 24 -6.22 -12.46 -0.76
C VAL A 24 -7.53 -11.68 -1.04
N PRO A 25 -8.31 -11.31 -0.01
CA PRO A 25 -9.64 -10.73 -0.18
C PRO A 25 -9.63 -9.24 -0.56
N GLY A 26 -8.59 -8.50 -0.21
CA GLY A 26 -8.50 -7.07 -0.48
C GLY A 26 -7.07 -6.55 -0.52
N VAL A 27 -6.83 -5.54 -1.36
CA VAL A 27 -5.51 -4.95 -1.62
C VAL A 27 -5.68 -3.45 -1.86
N ALA A 28 -4.76 -2.64 -1.34
CA ALA A 28 -4.60 -1.24 -1.72
C ALA A 28 -3.20 -1.05 -2.34
N VAL A 29 -3.12 -0.29 -3.44
CA VAL A 29 -1.87 0.05 -4.12
C VAL A 29 -1.78 1.57 -4.26
N ALA A 30 -0.68 2.14 -3.78
CA ALA A 30 -0.34 3.54 -3.96
C ALA A 30 0.96 3.68 -4.77
N VAL A 31 0.99 4.61 -5.71
CA VAL A 31 2.18 4.98 -6.50
C VAL A 31 2.51 6.43 -6.22
N VAL A 32 3.79 6.68 -5.89
CA VAL A 32 4.34 7.99 -5.59
C VAL A 32 5.61 8.16 -6.41
N ASP A 33 5.66 9.15 -7.29
CA ASP A 33 6.88 9.64 -7.93
C ASP A 33 7.29 10.97 -7.29
N SER A 34 6.51 12.03 -7.56
CA SER A 34 6.72 13.37 -6.97
C SER A 34 5.66 13.75 -5.94
N GLU A 35 4.43 13.34 -6.18
CA GLU A 35 3.30 13.44 -5.25
C GLU A 35 2.57 12.09 -5.21
N LEU A 36 1.45 12.00 -4.52
CA LEU A 36 0.63 10.79 -4.55
C LEU A 36 -0.10 10.72 -5.90
N ASP A 37 0.54 10.09 -6.88
CA ASP A 37 0.09 10.08 -8.27
C ASP A 37 -1.11 9.13 -8.48
N LEU A 38 -1.18 8.02 -7.75
CA LEU A 38 -2.25 7.03 -7.92
C LEU A 38 -2.52 6.26 -6.64
N VAL A 39 -3.81 6.05 -6.34
CA VAL A 39 -4.29 5.08 -5.35
C VAL A 39 -5.37 4.22 -6.01
N GLN A 40 -5.23 2.90 -5.91
CA GLN A 40 -6.26 1.94 -6.34
C GLN A 40 -6.49 0.91 -5.25
N CYS A 41 -7.76 0.70 -4.92
CA CYS A 41 -8.20 -0.25 -3.91
C CYS A 41 -9.06 -1.33 -4.56
N PHE A 42 -8.87 -2.57 -4.11
CA PHE A 42 -9.46 -3.76 -4.69
C PHE A 42 -10.05 -4.64 -3.59
N GLY A 43 -11.21 -5.22 -3.87
CA GLY A 43 -11.84 -6.21 -2.99
C GLY A 43 -12.37 -5.64 -1.68
N VAL A 44 -12.30 -6.45 -0.62
CA VAL A 44 -12.91 -6.16 0.69
C VAL A 44 -11.90 -6.25 1.82
N ALA A 45 -12.02 -5.34 2.78
CA ALA A 45 -11.25 -5.34 4.02
C ALA A 45 -11.76 -6.40 5.01
N ASP A 46 -13.05 -6.72 4.92
CA ASP A 46 -13.71 -7.74 5.75
C ASP A 46 -14.59 -8.63 4.87
N VAL A 47 -14.36 -9.94 4.91
CA VAL A 47 -15.07 -10.92 4.07
C VAL A 47 -16.50 -11.18 4.54
N GLU A 48 -16.77 -11.05 5.83
CA GLU A 48 -18.09 -11.29 6.42
C GLU A 48 -18.98 -10.08 6.24
N ARG A 49 -18.45 -8.89 6.56
CA ARG A 49 -19.15 -7.61 6.47
C ARG A 49 -19.19 -7.07 5.04
N ARG A 50 -18.28 -7.53 4.19
CA ARG A 50 -18.09 -7.09 2.79
C ARG A 50 -17.76 -5.60 2.68
N ASP A 51 -17.11 -5.07 3.71
CA ASP A 51 -16.65 -3.69 3.73
C ASP A 51 -15.54 -3.54 2.67
N ALA A 52 -15.71 -2.60 1.74
CA ALA A 52 -14.76 -2.40 0.64
C ALA A 52 -13.40 -1.91 1.18
N VAL A 53 -12.31 -2.29 0.51
CA VAL A 53 -11.04 -1.59 0.71
C VAL A 53 -11.16 -0.20 0.09
N ASP A 54 -10.81 0.83 0.85
CA ASP A 54 -10.70 2.22 0.43
C ASP A 54 -9.36 2.83 0.86
N ALA A 55 -9.17 4.12 0.63
CA ALA A 55 -7.91 4.81 0.93
C ALA A 55 -7.64 4.95 2.44
N ASP A 56 -8.66 4.79 3.28
CA ASP A 56 -8.59 4.94 4.74
C ASP A 56 -8.49 3.58 5.47
N THR A 57 -8.59 2.48 4.72
CA THR A 57 -8.51 1.12 5.25
C THR A 57 -7.15 0.84 5.88
N LEU A 58 -7.15 0.45 7.15
CA LEU A 58 -5.92 0.13 7.89
C LEU A 58 -5.46 -1.32 7.63
N PHE A 59 -4.20 -1.47 7.26
CA PHE A 59 -3.53 -2.77 7.11
C PHE A 59 -2.44 -2.94 8.16
N GLN A 60 -2.21 -4.18 8.61
CA GLN A 60 -1.06 -4.48 9.45
C GLN A 60 0.23 -4.45 8.61
N CYS A 61 1.13 -3.50 8.88
CA CYS A 61 2.36 -3.34 8.09
C CYS A 61 3.44 -4.41 8.36
N GLY A 62 3.31 -5.21 9.43
CA GLY A 62 4.23 -6.33 9.72
C GLY A 62 5.71 -5.92 9.77
N SER A 63 6.57 -6.65 9.05
CA SER A 63 8.02 -6.37 9.04
C SER A 63 8.40 -5.03 8.43
N VAL A 64 7.51 -4.35 7.69
CA VAL A 64 7.75 -2.99 7.21
C VAL A 64 8.01 -2.03 8.38
N THR A 65 7.42 -2.28 9.55
CA THR A 65 7.68 -1.50 10.78
C THR A 65 9.17 -1.37 11.11
N LYS A 66 10.01 -2.33 10.71
CA LYS A 66 11.47 -2.27 10.95
C LYS A 66 12.13 -1.06 10.30
N THR A 67 11.63 -0.60 9.14
CA THR A 67 12.19 0.60 8.48
C THR A 67 11.94 1.83 9.34
N LEU A 68 10.74 1.97 9.90
CA LEU A 68 10.40 3.06 10.84
C LEU A 68 11.29 3.01 12.09
N THR A 69 11.45 1.84 12.71
CA THR A 69 12.36 1.69 13.87
C THR A 69 13.80 2.05 13.50
N ALA A 70 14.30 1.59 12.36
CA ALA A 70 15.65 1.91 11.90
C ALA A 70 15.83 3.42 11.68
N THR A 71 14.85 4.10 11.07
CA THR A 71 14.85 5.56 10.91
C THR A 71 14.91 6.27 12.25
N LEU A 72 14.11 5.85 13.24
CA LEU A 72 14.16 6.43 14.58
C LEU A 72 15.53 6.24 15.24
N LEU A 73 16.15 5.07 15.07
CA LEU A 73 17.51 4.84 15.57
C LEU A 73 18.55 5.73 14.88
N GLN A 74 18.45 5.94 13.57
CA GLN A 74 19.33 6.87 12.84
C GLN A 74 19.17 8.31 13.35
N GLN A 75 17.93 8.77 13.55
CA GLN A 75 17.67 10.09 14.13
C GLN A 75 18.31 10.26 15.51
N LEU A 76 18.31 9.22 16.33
CA LEU A 76 18.99 9.24 17.64
C LEU A 76 20.52 9.27 17.52
N VAL A 77 21.10 8.64 16.49
CA VAL A 77 22.54 8.70 16.21
C VAL A 77 22.95 10.10 15.75
N GLU A 78 22.13 10.73 14.90
CA GLU A 78 22.35 12.09 14.39
C GLU A 78 22.07 13.18 15.42
N ALA A 79 21.19 12.91 16.38
CA ALA A 79 20.83 13.85 17.43
C ALA A 79 22.08 14.29 18.23
N PRO A 80 22.20 15.59 18.57
CA PRO A 80 23.28 16.06 19.42
C PRO A 80 23.28 15.29 20.74
N ARG A 81 24.42 14.67 21.08
CA ARG A 81 24.59 14.10 22.41
C ARG A 81 24.70 15.24 23.41
N ARG A 82 23.73 15.33 24.31
CA ARG A 82 23.82 16.19 25.49
C ARG A 82 24.76 15.59 26.52
#